data_AF-G9KMN8-F1
#
_entry.id   AF-G9KMN8-F1
#
_cell.length_a   1.000
_cell.length_b   1.000
_cell.length_c   1.000
_cell.angle_alpha   90.00
_cell.angle_beta   90.00
_cell.angle_gamma   90.00
#
_symmetry.space_group_name_H-M   'P 1'
#
loop_
_entity.id
_entity.type
_entity.pdbx_description
1 polymer ?
#
loop_
_entity_poly.entity_id
_entity_poly.type
_entity_poly.pdbx_seq_one_letter_code
_entity_poly.pdbx_strand_id
1 'polypeptide(L)'
;LERHGQGGSCREDPAPFCYHNTFLLADRTEAWVLETAGRLWAAQRIREGAHNISNQLSIGTDISTEHSELRTHALAQGWWGGQSAFDFAQVFSLTQQPVRMEAAKARFQAGRELLQQQRGGITAEVMMDILRNKESGICMDSGGFRTTASMVSILPQDPTQPCVHFLTATPDPSRSVFKPFIFGAGVAPAPQVVSPTFGAQDPVRTQPRFQTQVDRRHSLYRGHQVALGLMESGQDQGQQLWQKQRDLEQEGLEAARRLLAGEWAPPPQELGALFQAFVERESRV
;
A
#
# COMPACT_ATOMS: atom_id res chain seq x y z
N LEU A 1 -1.30 6.69 -18.62
CA LEU A 1 0.11 7.13 -18.75
C LEU A 1 0.34 8.02 -19.96
N GLU A 2 -0.10 7.64 -21.16
CA GLU A 2 0.11 8.44 -22.39
C GLU A 2 -0.46 9.87 -22.33
N ARG A 3 -1.72 10.02 -21.91
CA ARG A 3 -2.40 11.32 -21.88
C ARG A 3 -1.88 12.28 -20.79
N HIS A 4 -1.53 11.75 -19.62
CA HIS A 4 -1.29 12.56 -18.42
C HIS A 4 0.11 12.40 -17.80
N GLY A 5 0.93 11.47 -18.30
CA GLY A 5 2.22 11.14 -17.70
C GLY A 5 2.09 10.46 -16.33
N GLN A 6 3.12 10.64 -15.51
CA GLN A 6 3.16 10.24 -14.11
C GLN A 6 2.90 11.43 -13.17
N GLY A 7 2.50 11.13 -11.94
CA GLY A 7 2.13 12.13 -10.92
C GLY A 7 3.31 12.99 -10.42
N GLY A 8 2.97 13.98 -9.59
CA GLY A 8 3.91 14.94 -9.00
C GLY A 8 4.69 14.41 -7.79
N SER A 9 5.28 15.34 -7.03
CA SER A 9 6.08 15.05 -5.83
C SER A 9 5.35 14.16 -4.84
N CYS A 10 6.04 13.17 -4.28
CA CYS A 10 5.49 12.24 -3.27
C CYS A 10 5.58 12.79 -1.84
N ARG A 11 5.93 14.08 -1.67
CA ARG A 11 5.95 14.80 -0.39
C ARG A 11 5.58 16.27 -0.59
N GLU A 12 4.99 16.85 0.46
CA GLU A 12 4.62 18.27 0.52
C GLU A 12 5.84 19.12 0.92
N ASP A 13 6.80 19.22 0.01
CA ASP A 13 8.05 19.95 0.19
C ASP A 13 8.31 20.83 -1.04
N PRO A 14 8.89 22.05 -0.87
CA PRO A 14 9.26 22.89 -2.00
C PRO A 14 10.20 22.21 -2.99
N ALA A 15 11.12 21.38 -2.52
CA ALA A 15 12.00 20.59 -3.36
C ALA A 15 11.25 19.31 -3.83
N PRO A 16 11.05 19.14 -5.16
CA PRO A 16 10.27 18.03 -5.68
C PRO A 16 10.99 16.71 -5.41
N PHE A 17 10.23 15.72 -4.98
CA PHE A 17 10.72 14.36 -4.82
C PHE A 17 9.80 13.41 -5.60
N CYS A 18 10.22 13.05 -6.81
CA CYS A 18 9.46 12.21 -7.72
C CYS A 18 10.25 10.92 -8.04
N TYR A 19 9.54 9.85 -8.33
CA TYR A 19 10.09 8.59 -8.83
C TYR A 19 9.10 7.95 -9.81
N HIS A 20 9.58 6.98 -10.59
CA HIS A 20 8.70 6.22 -11.47
C HIS A 20 7.94 5.16 -10.67
N ASN A 21 6.63 5.08 -10.90
CA ASN A 21 5.74 4.25 -10.11
C ASN A 21 5.73 2.80 -10.62
N THR A 22 5.53 1.89 -9.66
CA THR A 22 5.22 0.48 -9.87
C THR A 22 3.81 0.23 -9.34
N PHE A 23 3.02 -0.54 -10.08
CA PHE A 23 1.64 -0.87 -9.75
C PHE A 23 1.48 -2.39 -9.64
N LEU A 24 0.75 -2.81 -8.60
CA LEU A 24 0.15 -4.14 -8.55
C LEU A 24 -1.28 -4.01 -9.04
N LEU A 25 -1.63 -4.78 -10.07
CA LEU A 25 -2.98 -4.86 -10.61
C LEU A 25 -3.47 -6.28 -10.37
N ALA A 26 -4.66 -6.44 -9.80
CA ALA A 26 -5.23 -7.76 -9.59
C ALA A 26 -6.76 -7.69 -9.71
N ASP A 27 -7.31 -8.73 -10.31
CA ASP A 27 -8.71 -9.08 -10.21
C ASP A 27 -8.87 -10.49 -9.64
N ARG A 28 -10.07 -11.05 -9.72
CA ARG A 28 -10.37 -12.40 -9.20
C ARG A 28 -9.62 -13.51 -9.90
N THR A 29 -9.12 -13.28 -11.11
CA THR A 29 -8.61 -14.30 -12.03
C THR A 29 -7.14 -14.11 -12.40
N GLU A 30 -6.63 -12.88 -12.31
CA GLU A 30 -5.26 -12.59 -12.68
C GLU A 30 -4.63 -11.46 -11.86
N ALA A 31 -3.30 -11.46 -11.84
CA ALA A 31 -2.50 -10.42 -11.23
C ALA A 31 -1.32 -10.03 -12.13
N TRP A 32 -0.93 -8.77 -12.07
CA TRP A 32 0.08 -8.16 -12.91
C TRP A 32 0.92 -7.17 -12.11
N VAL A 33 2.19 -7.08 -12.47
CA VAL A 33 3.07 -5.96 -12.12
C VAL A 33 3.20 -5.06 -13.34
N LEU A 34 2.99 -3.76 -13.16
CA LEU A 34 3.26 -2.74 -14.18
C LEU A 34 4.30 -1.77 -13.63
N GLU A 35 5.44 -1.66 -14.30
CA GLU A 35 6.51 -0.73 -13.96
C GLU A 35 6.67 0.32 -15.04
N THR A 36 6.97 1.55 -14.62
CA THR A 36 7.05 2.70 -15.51
C THR A 36 8.46 3.27 -15.57
N ALA A 37 8.80 3.89 -16.70
CA ALA A 37 9.98 4.70 -16.91
C ALA A 37 9.56 5.95 -17.71
N GLY A 38 9.19 7.01 -16.99
CA GLY A 38 8.54 8.16 -17.58
C GLY A 38 7.17 7.77 -18.19
N ARG A 39 7.03 7.89 -19.51
CA ARG A 39 5.82 7.45 -20.25
C ARG A 39 5.92 6.00 -20.75
N LEU A 40 7.13 5.46 -20.80
CA LEU A 40 7.37 4.07 -21.17
C LEU A 40 7.02 3.16 -20.00
N TRP A 41 6.74 1.90 -20.29
CA TRP A 41 6.35 0.93 -19.28
C TRP A 41 6.57 -0.50 -19.78
N ALA A 42 6.73 -1.42 -18.83
CA ALA A 42 6.71 -2.86 -19.03
C ALA A 42 5.77 -3.48 -18.01
N ALA A 43 5.09 -4.56 -18.39
CA ALA A 43 4.19 -5.29 -17.52
C ALA A 43 4.45 -6.79 -17.56
N GLN A 44 4.39 -7.43 -16.40
CA GLN A 44 4.55 -8.86 -16.22
C GLN A 44 3.27 -9.44 -15.63
N ARG A 45 2.72 -10.48 -16.27
CA ARG A 45 1.63 -11.27 -15.71
C ARG A 45 2.18 -12.23 -14.68
N ILE A 46 1.64 -12.20 -13.46
CA ILE A 46 1.98 -13.14 -12.40
C ILE A 46 1.20 -14.44 -12.69
N ARG A 47 1.93 -15.52 -13.02
CA ARG A 47 1.32 -16.81 -13.37
C ARG A 47 1.11 -17.73 -12.18
N GLU A 48 1.99 -17.65 -11.19
CA GLU A 48 1.97 -18.51 -10.02
C GLU A 48 2.74 -17.87 -8.85
N GLY A 49 2.46 -18.38 -7.65
CA GLY A 49 3.19 -18.02 -6.44
C GLY A 49 2.91 -16.60 -5.94
N ALA A 50 3.77 -16.16 -5.02
CA ALA A 50 3.71 -14.83 -4.44
C ALA A 50 4.69 -13.90 -5.16
N HIS A 51 4.34 -12.62 -5.26
CA HIS A 51 5.20 -11.61 -5.86
C HIS A 51 5.37 -10.44 -4.88
N ASN A 52 6.58 -9.91 -4.80
CA ASN A 52 6.91 -8.75 -3.98
C ASN A 52 7.43 -7.64 -4.88
N ILE A 53 7.14 -6.39 -4.55
CA ILE A 53 7.72 -5.21 -5.20
C ILE A 53 8.25 -4.24 -4.15
N SER A 54 9.14 -3.34 -4.54
CA SER A 54 9.58 -2.22 -3.71
C SER A 54 9.79 -0.98 -4.59
N ASN A 55 10.39 0.08 -4.04
CA ASN A 55 10.72 1.29 -4.77
C ASN A 55 11.96 1.10 -5.69
N GLN A 56 11.92 0.08 -6.53
CA GLN A 56 12.89 -0.24 -7.58
C GLN A 56 12.22 -1.01 -8.71
N LEU A 57 12.79 -0.95 -9.91
CA LEU A 57 12.36 -1.79 -11.02
C LEU A 57 12.74 -3.25 -10.73
N SER A 58 11.87 -4.17 -11.10
CA SER A 58 11.97 -5.60 -10.81
C SER A 58 11.59 -6.49 -11.99
N ILE A 59 10.91 -5.96 -13.01
CA ILE A 59 10.60 -6.73 -14.23
C ILE A 59 11.90 -6.92 -15.02
N GLY A 60 12.39 -8.16 -15.06
CA GLY A 60 13.57 -8.54 -15.84
C GLY A 60 13.23 -8.83 -17.29
N THR A 61 13.63 -10.01 -17.77
CA THR A 61 13.38 -10.46 -19.15
C THR A 61 11.99 -11.05 -19.38
N ASP A 62 11.27 -11.44 -18.31
CA ASP A 62 9.91 -11.99 -18.40
C ASP A 62 8.87 -10.86 -18.53
N ILE A 63 8.82 -10.26 -19.72
CA ILE A 63 7.90 -9.19 -20.07
C ILE A 63 6.71 -9.79 -20.80
N SER A 64 5.51 -9.59 -20.25
CA SER A 64 4.27 -10.05 -20.86
C SER A 64 3.72 -9.05 -21.88
N THR A 65 3.84 -7.76 -21.61
CA THR A 65 3.55 -6.68 -22.57
C THR A 65 4.34 -5.42 -22.22
N GLU A 66 4.60 -4.57 -23.20
CA GLU A 66 5.46 -3.39 -23.08
C GLU A 66 4.97 -2.25 -23.97
N HIS A 67 5.39 -1.03 -23.64
CA HIS A 67 5.17 0.13 -24.50
C HIS A 67 5.85 -0.08 -25.87
N SER A 68 5.17 0.25 -26.97
CA SER A 68 5.66 0.00 -28.34
C SER A 68 7.03 0.61 -28.65
N GLU A 69 7.32 1.78 -28.08
CA GLU A 69 8.60 2.47 -28.25
C GLU A 69 9.67 2.09 -27.22
N LEU A 70 9.40 1.18 -26.27
CA LEU A 70 10.29 0.91 -25.13
C LEU A 70 11.71 0.51 -25.57
N ARG A 71 11.81 -0.47 -26.46
CA ARG A 71 13.10 -1.00 -26.94
C ARG A 71 13.80 -0.04 -27.90
N THR A 72 13.06 0.57 -28.81
CA THR A 72 13.61 1.57 -29.75
C THR A 72 14.18 2.76 -28.99
N HIS A 73 13.51 3.20 -27.92
CA HIS A 73 14.04 4.23 -27.02
C HIS A 73 15.35 3.77 -26.36
N ALA A 74 15.39 2.58 -25.77
CA ALA A 74 16.60 2.06 -25.13
C ALA A 74 17.79 1.92 -26.10
N LEU A 75 17.55 1.49 -27.35
CA LEU A 75 18.55 1.44 -28.42
C LEU A 75 19.06 2.84 -28.76
N ALA A 76 18.16 3.80 -28.97
CA ALA A 76 18.50 5.17 -29.33
C ALA A 76 19.31 5.88 -28.23
N GLN A 77 19.09 5.53 -26.95
CA GLN A 77 19.85 6.04 -25.82
C GLN A 77 21.16 5.26 -25.56
N GLY A 78 21.40 4.15 -26.27
CA GLY A 78 22.55 3.28 -26.05
C GLY A 78 22.52 2.50 -24.73
N TRP A 79 21.37 2.39 -24.08
CA TRP A 79 21.21 1.63 -22.83
C TRP A 79 21.15 0.12 -23.05
N TRP A 80 20.75 -0.30 -24.25
CA TRP A 80 20.71 -1.69 -24.67
C TRP A 80 21.22 -1.81 -26.10
N GLY A 81 22.06 -2.81 -26.37
CA GLY A 81 22.71 -3.00 -27.68
C GLY A 81 21.94 -3.88 -28.68
N GLY A 82 20.75 -4.37 -28.31
CA GLY A 82 19.92 -5.20 -29.20
C GLY A 82 20.31 -6.68 -29.32
N GLN A 83 21.51 -7.05 -28.86
CA GLN A 83 22.06 -8.41 -29.03
C GLN A 83 21.73 -9.36 -27.87
N SER A 84 21.62 -8.84 -26.65
CA SER A 84 21.25 -9.61 -25.46
C SER A 84 19.73 -9.66 -25.30
N ALA A 85 19.23 -10.57 -24.45
CA ALA A 85 17.86 -10.45 -23.97
C ALA A 85 17.62 -9.06 -23.37
N PHE A 86 16.43 -8.51 -23.61
CA PHE A 86 16.03 -7.21 -23.09
C PHE A 86 15.53 -7.40 -21.65
N ASP A 87 16.25 -6.85 -20.68
CA ASP A 87 15.90 -6.86 -19.25
C ASP A 87 15.49 -5.45 -18.84
N PHE A 88 14.20 -5.25 -18.55
CA PHE A 88 13.66 -3.89 -18.34
C PHE A 88 14.27 -3.23 -17.09
N ALA A 89 14.33 -3.94 -15.98
CA ALA A 89 14.90 -3.45 -14.74
C ALA A 89 16.39 -3.09 -14.90
N GLN A 90 17.17 -3.92 -15.60
CA GLN A 90 18.59 -3.64 -15.86
C GLN A 90 18.78 -2.42 -16.77
N VAL A 91 18.00 -2.33 -17.85
CA VAL A 91 18.16 -1.30 -18.89
C VAL A 91 17.69 0.08 -18.41
N PHE A 92 16.62 0.14 -17.61
CA PHE A 92 16.00 1.41 -17.17
C PHE A 92 16.38 1.84 -15.75
N SER A 93 17.15 1.03 -15.01
CA SER A 93 17.69 1.45 -13.71
C SER A 93 18.88 2.39 -13.87
N LEU A 94 19.02 3.32 -12.92
CA LEU A 94 20.20 4.18 -12.84
C LEU A 94 21.46 3.34 -12.57
N THR A 95 22.54 3.61 -13.30
CA THR A 95 23.85 2.98 -13.08
C THR A 95 24.42 3.36 -11.71
N GLN A 96 24.25 4.62 -11.30
CA GLN A 96 24.60 5.12 -9.97
C GLN A 96 23.33 5.35 -9.18
N GLN A 97 23.01 4.40 -8.31
CA GLN A 97 21.81 4.45 -7.50
C GLN A 97 22.04 5.27 -6.23
N PRO A 98 21.07 6.13 -5.83
CA PRO A 98 21.17 6.85 -4.57
C PRO A 98 21.08 5.87 -3.39
N VAL A 99 21.68 6.21 -2.24
CA VAL A 99 21.72 5.37 -1.03
C VAL A 99 20.34 4.80 -0.64
N ARG A 100 19.26 5.57 -0.84
CA ARG A 100 17.89 5.13 -0.57
C ARG A 100 17.45 3.88 -1.37
N MET A 101 18.06 3.61 -2.52
CA MET A 101 17.77 2.40 -3.30
C MET A 101 18.32 1.14 -2.63
N GLU A 102 19.38 1.24 -1.81
CA GLU A 102 19.84 0.08 -1.03
C GLU A 102 18.78 -0.35 0.00
N ALA A 103 18.11 0.61 0.64
CA ALA A 103 16.96 0.29 1.50
C ALA A 103 15.78 -0.30 0.70
N ALA A 104 15.56 0.14 -0.55
CA ALA A 104 14.53 -0.47 -1.41
C ALA A 104 14.89 -1.92 -1.80
N LYS A 105 16.16 -2.20 -2.13
CA LYS A 105 16.67 -3.55 -2.40
C LYS A 105 16.52 -4.47 -1.19
N ALA A 106 16.92 -3.99 -0.02
CA ALA A 106 16.82 -4.75 1.23
C ALA A 106 15.35 -5.11 1.53
N ARG A 107 14.42 -4.14 1.42
CA ARG A 107 12.98 -4.39 1.58
C ARG A 107 12.42 -5.36 0.55
N PHE A 108 12.85 -5.24 -0.70
CA PHE A 108 12.46 -6.16 -1.76
C PHE A 108 12.90 -7.60 -1.45
N GLN A 109 14.14 -7.77 -1.01
CA GLN A 109 14.68 -9.08 -0.66
C GLN A 109 13.98 -9.67 0.56
N ALA A 110 13.86 -8.89 1.65
CA ALA A 110 13.23 -9.33 2.88
C ALA A 110 11.76 -9.70 2.67
N GLY A 111 11.00 -8.89 1.93
CA GLY A 111 9.61 -9.21 1.59
C GLY A 111 9.47 -10.49 0.77
N ARG A 112 10.40 -10.72 -0.18
CA ARG A 112 10.43 -11.97 -0.96
C ARG A 112 10.70 -13.18 -0.07
N GLU A 113 11.64 -13.08 0.86
CA GLU A 113 11.96 -14.16 1.80
C GLU A 113 10.79 -14.47 2.75
N LEU A 114 10.17 -13.43 3.31
CA LEU A 114 9.00 -13.59 4.18
C LEU A 114 7.83 -14.27 3.46
N LEU A 115 7.55 -13.90 2.21
CA LEU A 115 6.53 -14.56 1.39
C LEU A 115 6.90 -16.00 1.06
N GLN A 116 8.18 -16.28 0.78
CA GLN A 116 8.65 -17.63 0.48
C GLN A 116 8.52 -18.58 1.68
N GLN A 117 8.77 -18.08 2.90
CA GLN A 117 8.57 -18.85 4.13
C GLN A 117 7.10 -19.25 4.35
N GLN A 118 6.17 -18.49 3.78
CA GLN A 118 4.72 -18.70 3.90
C GLN A 118 4.11 -19.32 2.64
N ARG A 119 4.94 -19.91 1.76
CA ARG A 119 4.49 -20.50 0.50
C ARG A 119 3.40 -21.56 0.74
N GLY A 120 2.25 -21.36 0.10
CA GLY A 120 1.09 -22.26 0.24
C GLY A 120 0.20 -21.99 1.47
N GLY A 121 0.61 -21.08 2.35
CA GLY A 121 -0.13 -20.71 3.56
C GLY A 121 -0.39 -19.21 3.68
N ILE A 122 -0.39 -18.47 2.57
CA ILE A 122 -0.61 -17.01 2.59
C ILE A 122 -2.08 -16.73 2.93
N THR A 123 -2.31 -16.14 4.10
CA THR A 123 -3.61 -15.61 4.52
C THR A 123 -3.55 -14.09 4.66
N ALA A 124 -4.68 -13.45 4.98
CA ALA A 124 -4.71 -12.01 5.22
C ALA A 124 -3.88 -11.62 6.44
N GLU A 125 -3.93 -12.43 7.51
CA GLU A 125 -3.17 -12.27 8.74
C GLU A 125 -1.67 -12.34 8.48
N VAL A 126 -1.23 -13.33 7.70
CA VAL A 126 0.17 -13.44 7.27
C VAL A 126 0.61 -12.18 6.52
N MET A 127 -0.21 -11.67 5.60
CA MET A 127 0.10 -10.43 4.89
C MET A 127 0.12 -9.21 5.82
N MET A 128 -0.79 -9.13 6.79
CA MET A 128 -0.77 -8.07 7.81
C MET A 128 0.51 -8.13 8.63
N ASP A 129 0.97 -9.31 9.05
CA ASP A 129 2.22 -9.47 9.82
C ASP A 129 3.45 -9.06 9.02
N ILE A 130 3.51 -9.43 7.74
CA ILE A 130 4.58 -8.97 6.82
C ILE A 130 4.56 -7.44 6.71
N LEU A 131 3.39 -6.83 6.54
CA LEU A 131 3.25 -5.37 6.45
C LEU A 131 3.60 -4.65 7.75
N ARG A 132 3.48 -5.32 8.91
CA ARG A 132 3.86 -4.81 10.24
C ARG A 132 5.35 -4.96 10.54
N ASN A 133 6.09 -5.74 9.75
CA ASN A 133 7.48 -6.07 10.04
C ASN A 133 8.40 -4.86 9.84
N LYS A 134 8.89 -4.28 10.95
CA LYS A 134 9.81 -3.13 10.94
C LYS A 134 11.24 -3.52 10.58
N GLU A 135 11.70 -4.71 11.01
CA GLU A 135 13.08 -5.18 10.78
C GLU A 135 13.43 -5.32 9.30
N SER A 136 12.48 -5.79 8.48
CA SER A 136 12.60 -5.87 7.02
C SER A 136 12.61 -4.50 6.35
N GLY A 137 12.25 -3.43 7.06
CA GLY A 137 12.01 -2.09 6.53
C GLY A 137 10.66 -1.92 5.81
N ILE A 138 9.83 -2.97 5.68
CA ILE A 138 8.50 -2.88 5.03
C ILE A 138 7.60 -1.92 5.81
N CYS A 139 7.50 -2.11 7.13
CA CYS A 139 6.89 -1.13 8.03
C CYS A 139 7.91 -0.01 8.32
N MET A 140 7.98 0.98 7.43
CA MET A 140 8.94 2.06 7.53
C MET A 140 8.57 3.04 8.65
N ASP A 141 9.53 3.34 9.52
CA ASP A 141 9.45 4.35 10.58
C ASP A 141 10.75 5.15 10.75
N SER A 142 11.62 5.13 9.74
CA SER A 142 12.97 5.70 9.77
C SER A 142 13.23 6.65 8.58
N GLY A 143 14.36 7.37 8.62
CA GLY A 143 14.80 8.20 7.49
C GLY A 143 13.90 9.41 7.17
N GLY A 144 13.08 9.86 8.14
CA GLY A 144 12.10 10.92 7.92
C GLY A 144 10.83 10.47 7.20
N PHE A 145 10.67 9.17 6.96
CA PHE A 145 9.46 8.60 6.37
C PHE A 145 8.77 7.66 7.37
N ARG A 146 7.46 7.56 7.20
CA ARG A 146 6.62 6.61 7.94
C ARG A 146 5.64 5.99 6.96
N THR A 147 5.41 4.68 7.06
CA THR A 147 4.31 4.02 6.35
C THR A 147 3.00 4.69 6.78
N THR A 148 2.35 5.41 5.87
CA THR A 148 1.22 6.29 6.20
C THR A 148 -0.12 5.55 6.31
N ALA A 149 -0.21 4.38 5.66
CA ALA A 149 -1.34 3.46 5.73
C ALA A 149 -0.91 2.08 5.20
N SER A 150 -1.74 1.07 5.41
CA SER A 150 -1.57 -0.25 4.80
C SER A 150 -2.91 -0.87 4.43
N MET A 151 -2.86 -1.78 3.45
CA MET A 151 -4.03 -2.45 2.91
C MET A 151 -3.72 -3.93 2.64
N VAL A 152 -4.66 -4.80 2.96
CA VAL A 152 -4.67 -6.22 2.54
C VAL A 152 -6.00 -6.49 1.85
N SER A 153 -5.99 -7.11 0.67
CA SER A 153 -7.22 -7.40 -0.09
C SER A 153 -7.34 -8.89 -0.38
N ILE A 154 -8.53 -9.43 -0.16
CA ILE A 154 -8.92 -10.80 -0.51
C ILE A 154 -9.90 -10.70 -1.67
N LEU A 155 -9.56 -11.33 -2.80
CA LEU A 155 -10.36 -11.36 -4.01
C LEU A 155 -10.76 -12.82 -4.30
N PRO A 156 -11.89 -13.31 -3.78
CA PRO A 156 -12.32 -14.67 -4.07
C PRO A 156 -12.55 -14.88 -5.56
N GLN A 157 -12.15 -16.05 -6.08
CA GLN A 157 -12.43 -16.43 -7.46
C GLN A 157 -13.94 -16.58 -7.72
N ASP A 158 -14.68 -17.06 -6.72
CA ASP A 158 -16.13 -17.12 -6.76
C ASP A 158 -16.73 -15.71 -6.79
N PRO A 159 -17.40 -15.30 -7.88
CA PRO A 159 -17.97 -13.96 -7.99
C PRO A 159 -19.17 -13.72 -7.06
N THR A 160 -19.74 -14.77 -6.46
CA THR A 160 -20.82 -14.66 -5.47
C THR A 160 -20.30 -14.24 -4.10
N GLN A 161 -19.01 -14.45 -3.83
CA GLN A 161 -18.36 -13.99 -2.62
C GLN A 161 -17.90 -12.52 -2.75
N PRO A 162 -18.05 -11.71 -1.68
CA PRO A 162 -17.57 -10.34 -1.68
C PRO A 162 -16.05 -10.28 -1.63
N CYS A 163 -15.47 -9.27 -2.28
CA CYS A 163 -14.08 -8.91 -2.05
C CYS A 163 -13.97 -8.21 -0.69
N VAL A 164 -12.99 -8.62 0.11
CA VAL A 164 -12.76 -8.04 1.45
C VAL A 164 -11.47 -7.26 1.45
N HIS A 165 -11.52 -6.00 1.87
CA HIS A 165 -10.37 -5.12 1.94
C HIS A 165 -10.15 -4.68 3.38
N PHE A 166 -8.97 -4.91 3.92
CA PHE A 166 -8.59 -4.43 5.22
C PHE A 166 -7.77 -3.16 5.08
N LEU A 167 -8.18 -2.09 5.77
CA LEU A 167 -7.54 -0.78 5.69
C LEU A 167 -7.14 -0.30 7.09
N THR A 168 -5.91 0.21 7.24
CA THR A 168 -5.49 0.79 8.53
C THR A 168 -6.05 2.18 8.75
N ALA A 169 -6.11 3.03 7.72
CA ALA A 169 -6.48 4.46 7.83
C ALA A 169 -5.71 5.25 8.90
N THR A 170 -4.61 4.71 9.41
CA THR A 170 -3.65 5.28 10.35
C THR A 170 -2.26 4.80 9.97
N PRO A 171 -1.21 5.58 10.28
CA PRO A 171 0.17 5.24 9.93
C PRO A 171 0.76 4.21 10.88
N ASP A 172 1.94 3.69 10.52
CA ASP A 172 2.62 2.63 11.25
C ASP A 172 1.70 1.40 11.39
N PRO A 173 1.66 0.52 10.36
CA PRO A 173 0.83 -0.66 10.42
C PRO A 173 1.18 -1.49 11.64
N SER A 174 2.40 -1.53 12.18
CA SER A 174 2.74 -2.29 13.39
C SER A 174 1.94 -1.87 14.64
N ARG A 175 1.41 -0.64 14.63
CA ARG A 175 0.64 -0.02 15.72
C ARG A 175 -0.80 0.33 15.33
N SER A 176 -1.22 -0.03 14.14
CA SER A 176 -2.57 0.25 13.62
C SER A 176 -3.49 -0.96 13.69
N VAL A 177 -4.79 -0.72 13.54
CA VAL A 177 -5.83 -1.75 13.39
C VAL A 177 -6.22 -1.89 11.92
N PHE A 178 -6.16 -3.09 11.36
CA PHE A 178 -6.73 -3.39 10.05
C PHE A 178 -8.24 -3.56 10.17
N LYS A 179 -8.99 -2.69 9.48
CA LYS A 179 -10.46 -2.64 9.56
C LYS A 179 -11.08 -3.15 8.25
N PRO A 180 -12.04 -4.08 8.29
CA PRO A 180 -12.64 -4.62 7.08
C PRO A 180 -13.51 -3.57 6.37
N PHE A 181 -13.43 -3.56 5.05
CA PHE A 181 -14.12 -2.69 4.12
C PHE A 181 -14.56 -3.52 2.93
N ILE A 182 -15.84 -3.39 2.57
CA ILE A 182 -16.45 -4.07 1.42
C ILE A 182 -16.91 -3.00 0.42
N PHE A 183 -16.46 -3.09 -0.83
CA PHE A 183 -17.03 -2.25 -1.89
C PHE A 183 -18.44 -2.73 -2.21
N GLY A 184 -19.42 -1.82 -2.22
CA GLY A 184 -20.81 -2.16 -2.54
C GLY A 184 -21.74 -0.95 -2.56
N ALA A 185 -23.02 -1.20 -2.79
CA ALA A 185 -24.04 -0.18 -2.63
C ALA A 185 -24.20 0.18 -1.14
N GLY A 186 -24.31 1.47 -0.83
CA GLY A 186 -24.54 1.93 0.55
C GLY A 186 -23.28 1.98 1.43
N VAL A 187 -22.08 2.05 0.83
CA VAL A 187 -20.85 2.35 1.60
C VAL A 187 -21.05 3.64 2.40
N ALA A 188 -20.97 3.51 3.72
CA ALA A 188 -21.18 4.61 4.63
C ALA A 188 -19.87 5.40 4.80
N PRO A 189 -19.93 6.75 4.80
CA PRO A 189 -18.75 7.56 5.01
C PRO A 189 -18.24 7.42 6.45
N ALA A 190 -16.92 7.33 6.62
CA ALA A 190 -16.27 7.38 7.92
C ALA A 190 -15.60 8.75 8.10
N PRO A 191 -16.30 9.78 8.60
CA PRO A 191 -15.79 11.15 8.67
C PRO A 191 -14.49 11.27 9.50
N GLN A 192 -14.25 10.35 10.43
CA GLN A 192 -13.06 10.33 11.29
C GLN A 192 -11.76 10.02 10.54
N VAL A 193 -11.86 9.47 9.33
CA VAL A 193 -10.71 9.20 8.44
C VAL A 193 -10.60 10.18 7.28
N VAL A 194 -11.41 11.25 7.29
CA VAL A 194 -11.37 12.29 6.26
C VAL A 194 -10.43 13.40 6.69
N SER A 195 -9.35 13.62 5.93
CA SER A 195 -8.45 14.74 6.14
C SER A 195 -9.17 16.08 5.95
N PRO A 196 -8.81 17.12 6.73
CA PRO A 196 -9.36 18.46 6.55
C PRO A 196 -9.04 19.01 5.15
N THR A 197 -9.96 19.81 4.62
CA THR A 197 -9.78 20.56 3.37
C THR A 197 -9.41 22.01 3.66
N PHE A 198 -8.47 22.55 2.87
CA PHE A 198 -8.00 23.92 2.99
C PHE A 198 -8.46 24.80 1.82
N GLY A 199 -9.35 24.28 0.97
CA GLY A 199 -9.93 25.02 -0.13
C GLY A 199 -8.88 25.62 -1.07
N ALA A 200 -9.04 26.89 -1.44
CA ALA A 200 -8.10 27.61 -2.29
C ALA A 200 -6.73 27.89 -1.63
N GLN A 201 -6.67 27.84 -0.29
CA GLN A 201 -5.44 28.06 0.49
C GLN A 201 -4.62 26.79 0.67
N ASP A 202 -5.10 25.65 0.16
CA ASP A 202 -4.37 24.39 0.24
C ASP A 202 -2.99 24.53 -0.45
N PRO A 203 -1.88 24.21 0.23
CA PRO A 203 -0.53 24.32 -0.34
C PRO A 203 -0.31 23.54 -1.65
N VAL A 204 -1.15 22.55 -1.96
CA VAL A 204 -1.10 21.84 -3.25
C VAL A 204 -1.66 22.67 -4.41
N ARG A 205 -2.52 23.66 -4.11
CA ARG A 205 -3.18 24.55 -5.08
C ARG A 205 -2.48 25.89 -5.25
N THR A 206 -1.58 26.26 -4.35
CA THR A 206 -0.79 27.50 -4.44
C THR A 206 0.41 27.34 -5.39
N GLN A 207 0.89 28.46 -5.94
CA GLN A 207 2.11 28.51 -6.74
C GLN A 207 3.03 29.62 -6.24
N PRO A 208 4.32 29.33 -5.95
CA PRO A 208 4.92 27.98 -5.90
C PRO A 208 4.24 27.08 -4.85
N ARG A 209 4.21 25.76 -5.10
CA ARG A 209 3.56 24.80 -4.20
C ARG A 209 4.31 24.67 -2.88
N PHE A 210 3.59 24.25 -1.83
CA PHE A 210 4.16 23.81 -0.55
C PHE A 210 5.06 24.84 0.15
N GLN A 211 4.83 26.14 -0.06
CA GLN A 211 5.52 27.20 0.70
C GLN A 211 5.05 27.31 2.16
N THR A 212 3.86 26.78 2.42
CA THR A 212 3.27 26.66 3.76
C THR A 212 2.90 25.20 4.00
N GLN A 213 2.85 24.81 5.27
CA GLN A 213 2.40 23.48 5.68
C GLN A 213 1.05 23.57 6.37
N VAL A 214 0.26 22.52 6.23
CA VAL A 214 -1.05 22.39 6.87
C VAL A 214 -1.14 21.05 7.59
N ASP A 215 -1.87 21.02 8.70
CA ASP A 215 -2.10 19.77 9.44
C ASP A 215 -3.20 18.94 8.77
N ARG A 216 -2.82 17.93 8.00
CA ARG A 216 -3.76 17.02 7.30
C ARG A 216 -4.27 15.86 8.15
N ARG A 217 -3.90 15.79 9.43
CA ARG A 217 -4.31 14.68 10.30
C ARG A 217 -5.82 14.74 10.56
N HIS A 218 -6.52 13.70 10.15
CA HIS A 218 -7.92 13.48 10.50
C HIS A 218 -8.07 13.06 11.97
N SER A 219 -9.29 13.03 12.51
CA SER A 219 -9.50 12.81 13.95
C SER A 219 -9.01 11.44 14.42
N LEU A 220 -9.22 10.37 13.65
CA LEU A 220 -8.70 9.05 13.99
C LEU A 220 -7.16 9.04 14.07
N TYR A 221 -6.46 9.71 13.14
CA TYR A 221 -5.00 9.79 13.19
C TYR A 221 -4.53 10.58 14.42
N ARG A 222 -5.19 11.69 14.77
CA ARG A 222 -4.86 12.41 16.01
C ARG A 222 -5.03 11.53 17.26
N GLY A 223 -6.12 10.77 17.35
CA GLY A 223 -6.33 9.79 18.42
C GLY A 223 -5.25 8.70 18.44
N HIS A 224 -4.91 8.15 17.27
CA HIS A 224 -3.84 7.17 17.11
C HIS A 224 -2.48 7.70 17.60
N GLN A 225 -2.14 8.98 17.38
CA GLN A 225 -0.89 9.54 17.91
C GLN A 225 -0.88 9.64 19.44
N VAL A 226 -2.02 9.95 20.05
CA VAL A 226 -2.15 9.92 21.52
C VAL A 226 -1.99 8.50 22.04
N ALA A 227 -2.65 7.53 21.38
CA ALA A 227 -2.53 6.11 21.70
C ALA A 227 -1.08 5.61 21.62
N LEU A 228 -0.34 5.98 20.58
CA LEU A 228 1.09 5.66 20.44
C LEU A 228 1.92 6.16 21.62
N GLY A 229 1.75 7.43 22.01
CA GLY A 229 2.48 8.00 23.15
C GLY A 229 2.20 7.26 24.46
N LEU A 230 0.96 6.78 24.66
CA LEU A 230 0.60 5.95 25.81
C LEU A 230 1.21 4.54 25.74
N MET A 231 1.28 3.94 24.54
CA MET A 231 1.90 2.62 24.35
C MET A 231 3.42 2.65 24.55
N GLU A 232 4.08 3.73 24.11
CA GLU A 232 5.53 3.91 24.23
C GLU A 232 5.96 4.23 25.66
N SER A 233 5.09 4.82 26.48
CA SER A 233 5.39 5.11 27.90
C SER A 233 5.49 3.86 28.78
N GLY A 234 5.10 2.68 28.26
CA GLY A 234 5.23 1.39 28.94
C GLY A 234 4.29 1.20 30.13
N GLN A 235 3.30 2.06 30.30
CA GLN A 235 2.31 1.98 31.38
C GLN A 235 1.26 0.89 31.10
N ASP A 236 0.66 0.33 32.15
CA ASP A 236 -0.43 -0.67 32.04
C ASP A 236 -1.55 -0.24 31.10
N GLN A 237 -1.88 1.06 31.10
CA GLN A 237 -2.87 1.65 30.21
C GLN A 237 -2.51 1.48 28.73
N GLY A 238 -1.23 1.61 28.37
CA GLY A 238 -0.74 1.42 27.01
C GLY A 238 -0.86 -0.04 26.54
N GLN A 239 -0.58 -1.00 27.42
CA GLN A 239 -0.76 -2.43 27.12
C GLN A 239 -2.23 -2.79 26.96
N GLN A 240 -3.11 -2.29 27.85
CA GLN A 240 -4.55 -2.48 27.74
C GLN A 240 -5.12 -1.89 26.45
N LEU A 241 -4.65 -0.70 26.05
CA LEU A 241 -5.04 -0.06 24.81
C LEU A 241 -4.62 -0.88 23.59
N TRP A 242 -3.38 -1.37 23.59
CA TRP A 242 -2.87 -2.23 22.53
C TRP A 242 -3.68 -3.52 22.42
N GLN A 243 -4.02 -4.15 23.54
CA GLN A 243 -4.84 -5.36 23.55
C GLN A 243 -6.24 -5.10 22.97
N LYS A 244 -6.91 -4.02 23.39
CA LYS A 244 -8.23 -3.64 22.83
C LYS A 244 -8.20 -3.42 21.33
N GLN A 245 -7.13 -2.80 20.81
CA GLN A 245 -6.94 -2.61 19.37
C GLN A 245 -6.75 -3.94 18.64
N ARG A 246 -6.03 -4.91 19.25
CA ARG A 246 -5.87 -6.26 18.71
C ARG A 246 -7.15 -7.05 18.72
N ASP A 247 -7.92 -6.97 19.80
CA ASP A 247 -9.22 -7.61 19.90
C ASP A 247 -10.16 -7.09 18.81
N LEU A 248 -10.18 -5.76 18.60
CA LEU A 248 -10.95 -5.14 17.53
C LEU A 248 -10.51 -5.65 16.14
N GLU A 249 -9.21 -5.77 15.87
CA GLU A 249 -8.72 -6.36 14.62
C GLU A 249 -9.16 -7.82 14.43
N GLN A 250 -9.08 -8.63 15.49
CA GLN A 250 -9.48 -10.03 15.44
C GLN A 250 -10.98 -10.18 15.17
N GLU A 251 -11.82 -9.32 15.74
CA GLU A 251 -13.25 -9.29 15.39
C GLU A 251 -13.47 -9.00 13.89
N GLY A 252 -12.66 -8.12 13.30
CA GLY A 252 -12.74 -7.79 11.88
C GLY A 252 -12.30 -8.95 10.98
N LEU A 253 -11.24 -9.65 11.37
CA LEU A 253 -10.78 -10.87 10.70
C LEU A 253 -11.83 -11.97 10.79
N GLU A 254 -12.43 -12.18 11.96
CA GLU A 254 -13.46 -13.19 12.16
C GLU A 254 -14.73 -12.89 11.36
N ALA A 255 -15.16 -11.62 11.33
CA ALA A 255 -16.27 -11.17 10.48
C ALA A 255 -15.99 -11.47 9.00
N ALA A 256 -14.77 -11.20 8.52
CA ALA A 256 -14.38 -11.50 7.14
C ALA A 256 -14.35 -13.01 6.85
N ARG A 257 -13.82 -13.84 7.77
CA ARG A 257 -13.81 -15.30 7.62
C ARG A 257 -15.22 -15.85 7.51
N ARG A 258 -16.14 -15.44 8.40
CA ARG A 258 -17.55 -15.87 8.37
C ARG A 258 -18.26 -15.42 7.10
N LEU A 259 -17.96 -14.21 6.61
CA LEU A 259 -18.49 -13.70 5.35
C LEU A 259 -18.03 -14.54 4.16
N LEU A 260 -16.73 -14.86 4.10
CA LEU A 260 -16.13 -15.68 3.03
C LEU A 260 -16.54 -17.15 3.09
N ALA A 261 -16.82 -17.67 4.29
CA ALA A 261 -17.36 -19.01 4.49
C ALA A 261 -18.87 -19.12 4.18
N GLY A 262 -19.56 -18.00 3.94
CA GLY A 262 -21.02 -17.96 3.74
C GLY A 262 -21.82 -18.17 5.04
N GLU A 263 -21.17 -18.13 6.20
CA GLU A 263 -21.78 -18.30 7.52
C GLU A 263 -22.42 -17.00 8.05
N TRP A 264 -22.08 -15.86 7.44
CA TRP A 264 -22.65 -14.56 7.75
C TRP A 264 -22.93 -13.81 6.45
N ALA A 265 -24.21 -13.56 6.18
CA ALA A 265 -24.68 -12.85 4.98
C ALA A 265 -25.57 -11.67 5.39
N PRO A 266 -24.99 -10.59 5.96
CA PRO A 266 -25.75 -9.44 6.40
C PRO A 266 -26.29 -8.64 5.19
N PRO A 267 -27.32 -7.80 5.38
CA PRO A 267 -27.84 -6.95 4.33
C PRO A 267 -26.78 -5.95 3.82
N PRO A 268 -26.88 -5.48 2.55
CA PRO A 268 -25.88 -4.61 1.94
C PRO A 268 -25.54 -3.35 2.73
N GLN A 269 -26.51 -2.77 3.44
CA GLN A 269 -26.32 -1.58 4.27
C GLN A 269 -25.39 -1.84 5.46
N GLU A 270 -25.45 -3.03 6.06
CA GLU A 270 -24.58 -3.42 7.16
C GLU A 270 -23.16 -3.69 6.67
N LEU A 271 -23.00 -4.34 5.51
CA LEU A 271 -21.69 -4.48 4.84
C LEU A 271 -21.08 -3.12 4.49
N GLY A 272 -21.90 -2.21 3.95
CA GLY A 272 -21.47 -0.86 3.60
C GLY A 272 -21.07 0.00 4.80
N ALA A 273 -21.63 -0.27 5.98
CA ALA A 273 -21.30 0.44 7.22
C ALA A 273 -20.16 -0.21 8.04
N LEU A 274 -19.69 -1.39 7.64
CA LEU A 274 -18.73 -2.18 8.43
C LEU A 274 -17.46 -1.39 8.77
N PHE A 275 -16.83 -0.79 7.77
CA PHE A 275 -15.62 0.00 8.00
C PHE A 275 -15.85 1.20 8.91
N GLN A 276 -16.97 1.93 8.72
CA GLN A 276 -17.35 3.05 9.59
C GLN A 276 -17.52 2.58 11.04
N ALA A 277 -18.23 1.48 11.26
CA ALA A 277 -18.45 0.95 12.61
C ALA A 277 -17.13 0.61 13.32
N PHE A 278 -16.17 0.02 12.59
CA PHE A 278 -14.84 -0.26 13.14
C PHE A 278 -14.02 1.01 13.42
N VAL A 279 -14.08 2.02 12.54
CA VAL A 279 -13.46 3.33 12.76
C VAL A 279 -14.03 4.02 14.01
N GLU A 280 -15.35 3.98 14.19
CA GLU A 280 -16.03 4.57 15.34
C GLU A 280 -15.65 3.89 16.66
N ARG A 281 -15.53 2.56 16.63
CA ARG A 281 -15.10 1.78 17.79
C ARG A 281 -13.64 2.04 18.14
N GLU A 282 -12.73 2.03 17.15
CA GLU A 282 -11.31 2.36 17.39
C GLU A 282 -11.16 3.78 17.95
N SER A 283 -11.97 4.74 17.48
CA SER A 283 -11.94 6.12 17.99
C SER A 283 -12.34 6.25 19.48
N ARG A 284 -12.90 5.19 20.08
CA ARG A 284 -13.34 5.13 21.48
C ARG A 284 -12.44 4.24 22.35
N VAL A 285 -11.51 3.53 21.73
CA VAL A 285 -10.54 2.64 22.40
C VAL A 285 -9.40 3.47 22.97
#